data_AF-A0A519ZMJ3-F1
#
_entry.id   AF-A0A519ZMJ3-F1
#
_cell.length_a   1.000
_cell.length_b   1.000
_cell.length_c   1.000
_cell.angle_alpha   90.00
_cell.angle_beta   90.00
_cell.angle_gamma   90.00
#
_symmetry.space_group_name_H-M   'P 1'
#
loop_
_entity.id
_entity.type
_entity.pdbx_description
1 polymer ?
#
loop_
_entity_poly.entity_id
_entity_poly.type
_entity_poly.pdbx_seq_one_letter_code
_entity_poly.pdbx_strand_id
1 'polypeptide(L)' 'MPPLPDPADSPCVRRCTLNDDDICIGCGRTLADIAAWGGMSPAERIACKQRAAERWPALQFDDANDPPSTPA' A
#
# COMPACT_ATOMS: atom_id res chain seq x y z
N MET A 1 16.93 -16.89 -13.39
CA MET A 1 16.14 -16.35 -12.25
C MET A 1 16.50 -14.89 -12.11
N PRO A 2 15.63 -13.95 -12.56
CA PRO A 2 15.86 -12.53 -12.33
C PRO A 2 15.84 -12.25 -10.83
N PRO A 3 16.63 -11.29 -10.32
CA PRO A 3 16.58 -10.90 -8.92
C PRO A 3 15.17 -10.41 -8.58
N LEU A 4 14.59 -10.94 -7.51
CA LEU A 4 13.34 -10.43 -6.97
C LEU A 4 13.55 -8.96 -6.57
N PRO A 5 12.58 -8.08 -6.84
CA PRO A 5 12.63 -6.69 -6.41
C PRO A 5 12.89 -6.59 -4.90
N ASP A 6 13.67 -5.60 -4.51
CA ASP A 6 14.02 -5.35 -3.12
C ASP A 6 12.74 -5.12 -2.28
N PRO A 7 12.61 -5.74 -1.09
CA PRO A 7 11.43 -5.57 -0.25
C PRO A 7 11.20 -4.12 0.21
N ALA A 8 12.22 -3.26 0.07
CA ALA A 8 12.15 -1.82 0.28
C ALA A 8 11.38 -1.04 -0.80
N ASP A 9 11.00 -1.69 -1.91
CA ASP A 9 10.28 -1.01 -3.01
C ASP A 9 8.76 -0.95 -2.81
N SER A 10 8.22 -1.69 -1.83
CA SER A 10 6.79 -1.64 -1.49
C SER A 10 6.50 -0.49 -0.53
N PRO A 11 5.49 0.36 -0.80
CA PRO A 11 5.04 1.42 0.13
C PRO A 11 4.27 0.83 1.33
N CYS A 12 4.47 -0.45 1.66
CA CYS A 12 3.73 -1.15 2.70
C CYS A 12 4.32 -0.85 4.07
N VAL A 13 3.56 -0.16 4.91
CA VAL A 13 3.93 0.12 6.31
C VAL A 13 3.58 -1.01 7.27
N ARG A 14 3.33 -2.22 6.75
CA ARG A 14 2.84 -3.40 7.50
C ARG A 14 1.55 -3.19 8.28
N ARG A 15 0.77 -2.18 7.89
CA ARG A 15 -0.59 -1.91 8.37
C ARG A 15 -1.54 -2.19 7.22
N CYS A 16 -2.22 -3.34 7.26
CA CYS A 16 -3.17 -3.73 6.23
C CYS A 16 -4.60 -3.51 6.75
N THR A 17 -5.21 -2.42 6.33
CA THR A 17 -6.60 -2.10 6.66
C THR A 17 -7.28 -1.68 5.36
N LEU A 18 -8.24 -2.46 4.88
CA LEU A 18 -8.98 -2.16 3.64
C LEU A 18 -10.27 -1.42 4.00
N ASN A 19 -10.64 -0.43 3.19
CA ASN A 19 -11.97 0.18 3.24
C ASN A 19 -12.99 -0.61 2.38
N ASP A 20 -14.21 -0.10 2.28
CA ASP A 20 -15.30 -0.70 1.49
C ASP A 20 -15.00 -0.79 -0.01
N ASP A 21 -14.08 0.05 -0.52
CA ASP A 21 -13.65 0.08 -1.92
C ASP A 21 -12.40 -0.79 -2.17
N ASP A 22 -12.08 -1.71 -1.26
CA ASP A 22 -10.89 -2.56 -1.30
C ASP A 22 -9.57 -1.77 -1.38
N ILE A 23 -9.54 -0.55 -0.83
CA ILE A 23 -8.36 0.30 -0.76
C ILE A 23 -7.75 0.23 0.63
N CYS A 24 -6.46 -0.08 0.70
CA CYS A 24 -5.73 -0.11 1.94
C CYS A 24 -5.55 1.32 2.46
N ILE A 25 -6.27 1.70 3.51
CA ILE A 25 -6.11 2.98 4.20
C ILE A 25 -4.80 3.07 4.99
N GLY A 26 -4.03 1.97 5.07
CA GLY A 26 -2.71 1.88 5.69
C GLY A 26 -1.51 2.05 4.75
N CYS A 27 -1.68 1.89 3.43
CA CYS A 27 -0.65 2.26 2.45
C CYS A 27 -1.14 2.92 1.15
N GLY A 28 -2.44 3.13 0.99
CA GLY A 28 -3.08 3.73 -0.19
C GLY A 28 -3.26 2.80 -1.39
N ARG A 29 -2.85 1.54 -1.29
CA ARG A 29 -2.91 0.56 -2.40
C ARG A 29 -4.23 -0.20 -2.41
N THR A 30 -4.75 -0.51 -3.59
CA THR A 30 -5.93 -1.35 -3.73
C THR A 30 -5.59 -2.84 -3.59
N LEU A 31 -6.57 -3.66 -3.21
CA LEU A 31 -6.41 -5.12 -3.11
C LEU A 31 -5.95 -5.73 -4.44
N ALA A 32 -6.50 -5.24 -5.56
CA ALA A 32 -6.09 -5.65 -6.90
C ALA A 32 -4.59 -5.36 -7.15
N ASP A 33 -4.11 -4.21 -6.68
CA ASP A 33 -2.72 -3.81 -6.82
C ASP A 33 -1.80 -4.64 -5.91
N ILE A 34 -2.24 -4.94 -4.68
CA ILE A 34 -1.56 -5.86 -3.76
C ILE A 34 -1.44 -7.26 -4.37
N ALA A 35 -2.53 -7.79 -4.96
CA ALA A 35 -2.55 -9.09 -5.62
C ALA A 35 -1.65 -9.13 -6.87
N ALA A 36 -1.67 -8.06 -7.67
CA ALA A 36 -0.87 -7.96 -8.89
C ALA A 36 0.62 -7.67 -8.64
N TRP A 37 1.01 -7.19 -7.45
CA TRP A 37 2.37 -6.79 -7.12
C TRP A 37 3.45 -7.82 -7.43
N GLY A 38 3.15 -9.10 -7.18
CA GLY A 38 4.09 -10.21 -7.41
C GLY A 38 4.44 -10.39 -8.90
N GLY A 39 3.50 -10.06 -9.79
CA GLY A 39 3.66 -10.14 -11.25
C GLY A 39 3.99 -8.81 -11.93
N MET A 40 3.88 -7.68 -11.22
CA MET A 40 4.14 -6.35 -11.80
C MET A 40 5.60 -6.15 -12.19
N SER A 41 5.79 -5.53 -13.35
CA SER A 41 7.06 -4.98 -13.81
C SER A 41 7.51 -3.81 -12.93
N PRO A 42 8.81 -3.48 -12.87
CA PRO A 42 9.29 -2.34 -12.09
C PRO A 42 8.58 -1.01 -12.43
N ALA A 43 8.25 -0.77 -13.71
CA ALA A 43 7.47 0.40 -14.11
C ALA A 43 6.05 0.40 -13.53
N GLU A 44 5.38 -0.77 -13.51
CA GLU A 44 4.04 -0.91 -12.95
C GLU A 44 4.04 -0.73 -11.43
N ARG A 45 5.10 -1.20 -10.75
CA ARG A 45 5.31 -0.99 -9.31
C ARG A 45 5.48 0.49 -8.96
N ILE A 46 6.20 1.24 -9.79
CA ILE A 46 6.35 2.69 -9.63
C ILE A 46 5.01 3.40 -9.82
N ALA A 47 4.26 3.05 -10.86
CA ALA A 47 2.93 3.63 -11.10
C ALA A 47 1.95 3.29 -9.96
N CYS A 48 1.99 2.05 -9.46
CA CYS A 48 1.27 1.64 -8.25
C CYS A 48 1.57 2.56 -7.07
N LYS A 49 2.87 2.76 -6.78
CA LYS A 49 3.31 3.62 -5.68
C LYS A 49 2.80 5.04 -5.80
N GLN A 50 2.87 5.61 -7.00
CA GLN A 50 2.38 6.96 -7.27
C GLN A 50 0.88 7.08 -7.00
N ARG A 51 0.08 6.17 -7.58
CA ARG A 51 -1.36 6.12 -7.34
C ARG A 51 -1.71 5.95 -5.86
N ALA A 52 -0.94 5.12 -5.15
CA ALA A 52 -1.15 4.89 -3.72
C ALA A 52 -0.81 6.14 -2.90
N ALA A 53 0.29 6.83 -3.21
CA ALA A 53 0.70 8.08 -2.57
C ALA A 53 -0.29 9.22 -2.83
N GLU A 54 -0.90 9.26 -4.02
CA GLU A 54 -1.95 10.24 -4.36
C GLU A 54 -3.24 10.00 -3.57
N ARG A 55 -3.60 8.73 -3.32
CA ARG A 55 -4.80 8.35 -2.55
C ARG A 55 -4.59 8.47 -1.04
N TRP A 56 -3.39 8.16 -0.56
CA TRP A 56 -3.00 8.19 0.85
C TRP A 56 -3.55 9.40 1.63
N PRO A 57 -3.37 10.67 1.20
CA PRO A 57 -3.88 11.82 1.94
C PRO A 57 -5.41 11.92 1.97
N ALA A 58 -6.11 11.31 1.02
CA ALA A 58 -7.57 11.29 0.97
C ALA A 58 -8.18 10.13 1.78
N LEU A 59 -7.37 9.11 2.11
CA LEU A 59 -7.78 7.97 2.91
C LEU A 59 -7.56 8.29 4.39
N GLN A 60 -8.54 8.94 5.02
CA GLN A 60 -8.54 9.07 6.47
C GLN A 60 -8.80 7.71 7.11
N PHE A 61 -7.90 7.29 7.99
CA PHE A 61 -8.17 6.25 8.97
C PHE A 61 -9.13 6.86 9.99
N ASP A 62 -10.39 6.41 10.01
CA ASP A 62 -11.34 6.78 11.06
C ASP A 62 -10.77 6.28 12.41
N ASP A 63 -10.18 7.23 13.13
CA ASP A 63 -9.44 7.13 14.40
C ASP A 63 -10.25 6.54 15.57
N ALA A 64 -11.53 6.25 15.41
CA ALA A 64 -12.38 5.81 16.51
C ALA A 64 -11.99 4.44 17.11
N ASN A 65 -11.10 3.63 16.50
CA ASN A 65 -10.80 2.29 17.03
C ASN A 65 -9.38 1.71 16.84
N ASP A 66 -8.34 2.50 16.56
CA ASP A 66 -6.96 1.99 16.65
C ASP A 66 -6.00 3.11 17.11
N PRO A 67 -5.41 3.02 18.32
CA PRO A 67 -4.42 3.99 18.75
C PRO A 67 -3.20 3.92 17.83
N PRO A 68 -2.55 5.06 17.52
CA PRO A 68 -1.38 5.09 16.66
C PRO A 68 -0.29 4.21 17.28
N SER A 69 0.03 3.09 16.62
CA SER A 69 1.24 2.32 16.97
C SER A 69 2.42 3.17 16.52
N THR A 70 2.92 3.99 17.44
CA THR A 70 4.14 4.77 17.31
C THR A 70 5.29 3.85 16.89
N PRO A 71 6.09 4.19 15.86
CA PRO A 71 7.35 3.52 15.65
C PRO A 71 8.33 4.00 16.74
N ALA A 72 8.78 3.07 17.60
CA ALA A 72 9.91 3.28 18.51
C ALA A 72 11.24 3.08 17.78
#